data_AF-A0A960U4E4-F1
#
_entry.id   AF-A0A960U4E4-F1
#
_cell.length_a   1.000
_cell.length_b   1.000
_cell.length_c   1.000
_cell.angle_alpha   90.00
_cell.angle_beta   90.00
_cell.angle_gamma   90.00
#
_symmetry.space_group_name_H-M   'P 1'
#
loop_
_entity.id
_entity.type
_entity.pdbx_description
1 polymer ?
#
loop_
_entity_poly.entity_id
_entity_poly.type
_entity_poly.pdbx_seq_one_letter_code
_entity_poly.pdbx_strand_id
1 'polypeptide(L)'
;MSELTVLENNGVLETEDPETKETIVFSGDDFARLTFCEMQIGMGAHVIATSLKTIRDSKLYLIRGCASMKEYAYEYMNLSDRTVRNYIRLAESFSSAEKVKAISEVGITKALQLIQDPEFVESAEQANDAEIKELIHGRLAKIEKMNEKIKKENKELKAKLDKEIADKKKAEGSLQNLEDEIALGKFEPIRSKKTVMAGLLEFYSSLEKFDNLIQRNQITDDIEVLTTESSIFARMHKALEILEPSVSRKLQERGAIQDAEVVDAEE
;
A
#
# COMPACT_ATOMS: atom_id res chain seq x y z
N MET A 1 -19.74 50.63 1.25
CA MET A 1 -20.52 49.66 2.05
C MET A 1 -20.07 48.28 1.61
N SER A 2 -19.73 47.39 2.54
CA SER A 2 -19.36 46.01 2.16
C SER A 2 -20.58 45.28 1.59
N GLU A 3 -20.38 44.34 0.69
CA GLU A 3 -21.44 43.54 0.07
C GLU A 3 -22.32 42.82 1.12
N LEU A 4 -21.72 42.46 2.26
CA LEU A 4 -22.41 41.93 3.44
C LEU A 4 -23.48 42.89 4.01
N THR A 5 -23.19 44.19 4.09
CA THR A 5 -24.17 45.20 4.53
C THR A 5 -25.33 45.40 3.56
N VAL A 6 -25.22 44.94 2.30
CA VAL A 6 -26.31 45.06 1.31
C VAL A 6 -27.36 43.96 1.55
N LEU A 7 -26.93 42.72 1.80
CA LEU A 7 -27.83 41.60 2.10
C LEU A 7 -28.53 41.74 3.46
N GLU A 8 -27.85 42.28 4.47
CA GLU A 8 -28.42 42.55 5.80
C GLU A 8 -29.59 43.56 5.75
N ASN A 9 -29.70 44.36 4.69
CA ASN A 9 -30.73 45.39 4.50
C ASN A 9 -31.77 45.01 3.41
N ASN A 10 -32.02 43.71 3.19
CA ASN A 10 -32.90 43.18 2.14
C ASN A 10 -32.47 43.55 0.70
N GLY A 11 -31.20 43.83 0.49
CA GLY A 11 -30.62 43.95 -0.85
C GLY A 11 -30.43 42.59 -1.51
N VAL A 12 -30.07 42.63 -2.79
CA VAL A 12 -29.71 41.46 -3.60
C VAL A 12 -28.19 41.48 -3.79
N LEU A 13 -27.53 40.33 -3.61
CA LEU A 13 -26.11 40.16 -3.95
C LEU A 13 -26.01 39.31 -5.21
N GLU A 14 -25.32 39.83 -6.23
CA GLU A 14 -25.00 39.09 -7.43
C GLU A 14 -23.51 38.73 -7.40
N THR A 15 -23.19 37.45 -7.59
CA THR A 15 -21.80 36.98 -7.69
C THR A 15 -21.67 35.94 -8.79
N GLU A 16 -20.49 35.82 -9.38
CA GLU A 16 -20.18 34.75 -10.33
C GLU A 16 -19.68 33.51 -9.58
N ASP A 17 -20.20 32.34 -9.94
CA ASP A 17 -19.63 31.07 -9.51
C ASP A 17 -18.26 30.84 -10.18
N PRO A 18 -17.17 30.67 -9.42
CA PRO A 18 -15.85 30.50 -10.00
C PRO A 18 -15.70 29.21 -10.83
N GLU A 19 -16.46 28.16 -10.52
CA GLU A 19 -16.43 26.87 -11.21
C GLU A 19 -17.32 26.85 -12.46
N THR A 20 -18.58 27.30 -12.35
CA THR A 20 -19.54 27.22 -13.46
C THR A 20 -19.61 28.47 -14.33
N LYS A 21 -19.07 29.60 -13.86
CA LYS A 21 -19.18 30.91 -14.52
C LYS A 21 -20.61 31.45 -14.63
N GLU A 22 -21.53 30.86 -13.86
CA GLU A 22 -22.91 31.30 -13.79
C GLU A 22 -23.06 32.40 -12.75
N THR A 23 -23.87 33.41 -13.06
CA THR A 23 -24.26 34.42 -12.08
C THR A 23 -25.27 33.82 -11.10
N ILE A 24 -24.95 33.89 -9.81
CA ILE A 24 -25.81 33.48 -8.71
C ILE A 24 -26.31 34.74 -8.02
N VAL A 25 -27.61 34.77 -7.76
CA VAL A 25 -28.31 35.87 -7.11
C VAL A 25 -28.74 35.42 -5.72
N PHE A 26 -28.20 36.05 -4.68
CA PHE A 26 -28.54 35.80 -3.29
C PHE A 26 -29.48 36.86 -2.74
N SER A 27 -30.45 36.40 -1.95
CA SER A 27 -31.43 37.22 -1.25
C SER A 27 -31.09 37.36 0.25
N GLY A 28 -31.81 38.24 0.95
CA GLY A 28 -31.74 38.33 2.41
C GLY A 28 -32.07 37.01 3.11
N ASP A 29 -32.95 36.18 2.52
CA ASP A 29 -33.30 34.86 3.06
C ASP A 29 -32.11 33.89 2.97
N ASP A 30 -31.30 33.96 1.91
CA ASP A 30 -30.09 33.14 1.77
C ASP A 30 -29.03 33.53 2.79
N PHE A 31 -28.90 34.83 3.08
CA PHE A 31 -28.03 35.33 4.14
C PHE A 31 -28.53 34.88 5.53
N ALA A 32 -29.83 34.94 5.79
CA ALA A 32 -30.43 34.45 7.03
C ALA A 32 -30.22 32.93 7.17
N ARG A 33 -30.33 32.17 6.07
CA ARG A 33 -30.08 30.73 6.04
C ARG A 33 -28.62 30.38 6.31
N LEU A 34 -27.67 31.11 5.70
CA LEU A 34 -26.25 30.97 5.99
C LEU A 34 -25.97 31.22 7.46
N THR A 35 -26.46 32.35 7.99
CA THR A 35 -26.27 32.74 9.40
C THR A 35 -26.87 31.70 10.33
N PHE A 36 -28.06 31.17 10.01
CA PHE A 36 -28.66 30.08 10.75
C PHE A 36 -27.76 28.84 10.75
N CYS A 37 -27.27 28.40 9.59
CA CYS A 37 -26.33 27.28 9.51
C CYS A 37 -25.04 27.53 10.31
N GLU A 38 -24.48 28.74 10.26
CA GLU A 38 -23.30 29.14 11.03
C GLU A 38 -23.54 29.05 12.55
N MET A 39 -24.66 29.59 13.04
CA MET A 39 -25.02 29.54 14.46
C MET A 39 -25.24 28.12 14.99
N GLN A 40 -25.68 27.21 14.12
CA GLN A 40 -25.98 25.82 14.46
C GLN A 40 -24.73 24.94 14.51
N ILE A 41 -23.62 25.37 13.90
CA ILE A 41 -22.34 24.66 13.93
C ILE A 41 -21.78 24.71 15.35
N GLY A 42 -21.75 23.54 15.99
CA GLY A 42 -21.39 23.37 17.41
C GLY A 42 -22.47 22.69 18.24
N MET A 43 -23.71 22.61 17.75
CA MET A 43 -24.84 22.02 18.48
C MET A 43 -24.93 20.48 18.38
N GLY A 44 -24.09 19.85 17.55
CA GLY A 44 -24.01 18.40 17.43
C GLY A 44 -23.52 17.94 16.06
N ALA A 45 -23.05 16.70 15.97
CA ALA A 45 -22.47 16.16 14.74
C ALA A 45 -23.45 16.13 13.57
N HIS A 46 -24.73 15.79 13.80
CA HIS A 46 -25.77 15.84 12.75
C HIS A 46 -26.06 17.25 12.27
N VAL A 47 -26.11 18.23 13.19
CA VAL A 47 -26.37 19.63 12.85
C VAL A 47 -25.24 20.20 12.01
N ILE A 48 -23.99 19.87 12.36
CA ILE A 48 -22.81 20.23 11.57
C ILE A 48 -22.90 19.59 10.17
N ALA A 49 -23.25 18.30 10.09
CA ALA A 49 -23.40 17.58 8.82
C ALA A 49 -24.44 18.20 7.90
N THR A 50 -25.66 18.45 8.40
CA THR A 50 -26.76 19.02 7.60
C THR A 50 -26.51 20.48 7.23
N SER A 51 -25.90 21.26 8.14
CA SER A 51 -25.56 22.67 7.88
C SER A 51 -24.47 22.80 6.82
N LEU A 52 -23.39 22.01 6.92
CA LEU A 52 -22.32 22.03 5.91
C LEU A 52 -22.80 21.55 4.54
N LYS A 53 -23.67 20.52 4.50
CA LYS A 53 -24.32 20.09 3.25
C LYS A 53 -25.16 21.21 2.65
N THR A 54 -25.97 21.88 3.47
CA THR A 54 -26.80 23.02 3.04
C THR A 54 -25.97 24.16 2.46
N ILE A 55 -24.90 24.55 3.16
CA ILE A 55 -23.99 25.61 2.70
C ILE A 55 -23.34 25.22 1.36
N ARG A 56 -22.91 23.96 1.20
CA ARG A 56 -22.33 23.46 -0.05
C ARG A 56 -23.35 23.44 -1.19
N ASP A 57 -24.49 22.79 -0.98
CA ASP A 57 -25.48 22.52 -2.03
C ASP A 57 -26.13 23.81 -2.54
N SER A 58 -26.34 24.79 -1.65
CA SER A 58 -26.86 26.12 -2.01
C SER A 58 -25.76 27.16 -2.27
N LYS A 59 -24.48 26.73 -2.30
CA LYS A 59 -23.30 27.58 -2.53
C LYS A 59 -23.24 28.84 -1.66
N LEU A 60 -23.78 28.77 -0.45
CA LEU A 60 -23.92 29.92 0.46
C LEU A 60 -22.57 30.48 0.90
N TYR A 61 -21.50 29.70 0.80
CA TYR A 61 -20.14 30.15 1.10
C TYR A 61 -19.70 31.34 0.22
N LEU A 62 -20.26 31.49 -0.98
CA LEU A 62 -20.00 32.62 -1.87
C LEU A 62 -20.49 33.95 -1.28
N ILE A 63 -21.49 33.95 -0.39
CA ILE A 63 -21.99 35.15 0.28
C ILE A 63 -20.92 35.78 1.18
N ARG A 64 -19.97 34.98 1.68
CA ARG A 64 -18.79 35.48 2.43
C ARG A 64 -17.63 35.89 1.51
N GLY A 65 -17.79 35.79 0.19
CA GLY A 65 -16.74 36.07 -0.79
C GLY A 65 -15.72 34.94 -0.96
N CYS A 66 -15.96 33.77 -0.39
CA CYS A 66 -15.04 32.62 -0.55
C CYS A 66 -15.23 31.96 -1.91
N ALA A 67 -14.15 31.65 -2.63
CA ALA A 67 -14.21 31.00 -3.94
C ALA A 67 -14.51 29.50 -3.85
N SER A 68 -14.40 28.89 -2.67
CA SER A 68 -14.69 27.47 -2.49
C SER A 68 -15.20 27.16 -1.09
N MET A 69 -15.91 26.03 -0.96
CA MET A 69 -16.33 25.49 0.35
C MET A 69 -15.13 25.19 1.27
N LYS A 70 -13.97 24.83 0.69
CA LYS A 70 -12.73 24.58 1.43
C LYS A 70 -12.19 25.85 2.08
N GLU A 71 -12.15 26.95 1.32
CA GLU A 71 -11.72 28.26 1.80
C GLU A 71 -12.64 28.75 2.91
N TYR A 72 -13.95 28.71 2.67
CA TYR A 72 -14.96 29.06 3.67
C TYR A 72 -14.83 28.27 4.98
N ALA A 73 -14.66 26.95 4.88
CA ALA A 73 -14.52 26.13 6.07
C ALA A 73 -13.25 26.44 6.87
N TYR A 74 -12.17 26.82 6.20
CA TYR A 74 -10.94 27.21 6.87
C TYR A 74 -11.07 28.59 7.52
N GLU A 75 -11.56 29.59 6.78
CA GLU A 75 -11.58 30.99 7.22
C GLU A 75 -12.69 31.29 8.23
N TYR A 76 -13.89 30.72 8.03
CA TYR A 76 -15.07 31.06 8.84
C TYR A 76 -15.43 29.98 9.87
N MET A 77 -15.04 28.73 9.65
CA MET A 77 -15.43 27.61 10.52
C MET A 77 -14.27 27.01 11.31
N ASN A 78 -13.02 27.33 10.97
CA ASN A 78 -11.82 26.69 11.53
C ASN A 78 -11.88 25.14 11.43
N LEU A 79 -12.44 24.63 10.33
CA LEU A 79 -12.57 23.20 10.05
C LEU A 79 -11.61 22.79 8.94
N SER A 80 -10.99 21.62 9.09
CA SER A 80 -10.21 21.04 8.01
C SER A 80 -11.11 20.56 6.88
N ASP A 81 -10.64 20.66 5.64
CA ASP A 81 -11.30 20.15 4.44
C ASP A 81 -11.71 18.67 4.56
N ARG A 82 -10.87 17.85 5.21
CA ARG A 82 -11.18 16.45 5.52
C ARG A 82 -12.38 16.32 6.46
N THR A 83 -12.42 17.16 7.50
CA THR A 83 -13.52 17.18 8.48
C THR A 83 -14.84 17.55 7.79
N VAL A 84 -14.82 18.58 6.94
CA VAL A 84 -15.99 19.03 6.17
C VAL A 84 -16.52 17.92 5.29
N ARG A 85 -15.65 17.30 4.47
CA ARG A 85 -16.05 16.18 3.60
C ARG A 85 -16.65 15.01 4.36
N ASN A 86 -16.11 14.68 5.52
CA ASN A 86 -16.64 13.62 6.37
C ASN A 86 -18.06 13.91 6.86
N TYR A 87 -18.30 15.12 7.35
CA TYR A 87 -19.63 15.54 7.80
C TYR A 87 -20.63 15.59 6.66
N ILE A 88 -20.24 16.15 5.52
CA ILE A 88 -21.10 16.20 4.33
C ILE A 88 -21.44 14.79 3.84
N ARG A 89 -20.44 13.90 3.76
CA ARG A 89 -20.66 12.49 3.39
C ARG A 89 -21.69 11.79 4.28
N LEU A 90 -21.65 12.07 5.59
CA LEU A 90 -22.65 11.54 6.52
C LEU A 90 -24.06 12.07 6.19
N ALA A 91 -24.22 13.36 5.90
CA ALA A 91 -25.51 13.94 5.52
C ALA A 91 -25.99 13.55 4.11
N GLU A 92 -25.10 13.04 3.26
CA GLU A 92 -25.46 12.51 1.93
C GLU A 92 -25.89 11.06 1.96
N SER A 93 -25.48 10.32 2.99
CA SER A 93 -25.75 8.88 3.08
C SER A 93 -27.20 8.55 3.44
N PHE A 94 -27.97 9.53 3.94
CA PHE A 94 -29.36 9.34 4.37
C PHE A 94 -30.24 10.48 3.89
N SER A 95 -31.50 10.17 3.55
CA SER A 95 -32.45 11.20 3.09
C SER A 95 -33.01 12.07 4.22
N SER A 96 -33.11 11.51 5.44
CA SER A 96 -33.73 12.16 6.60
C SER A 96 -32.70 12.65 7.62
N ALA A 97 -32.96 13.84 8.18
CA ALA A 97 -32.12 14.43 9.23
C ALA A 97 -32.17 13.63 10.54
N GLU A 98 -33.29 12.96 10.82
CA GLU A 98 -33.47 12.07 11.97
C GLU A 98 -32.52 10.86 11.90
N LYS A 99 -32.34 10.29 10.70
CA LYS A 99 -31.36 9.22 10.45
C LYS A 99 -29.94 9.67 10.72
N VAL A 100 -29.58 10.83 10.15
CA VAL A 100 -28.27 11.46 10.38
C VAL A 100 -28.05 11.72 11.87
N LYS A 101 -29.09 12.18 12.58
CA LYS A 101 -29.06 12.38 14.04
C LYS A 101 -28.76 11.08 14.78
N ALA A 102 -29.60 10.06 14.62
CA ALA A 102 -29.46 8.78 15.31
C ALA A 102 -28.08 8.15 15.08
N ILE A 103 -27.57 8.19 13.86
CA ILE A 103 -26.27 7.61 13.51
C ILE A 103 -25.11 8.47 14.01
N SER A 104 -25.27 9.80 14.05
CA SER A 104 -24.22 10.68 14.57
C SER A 104 -24.00 10.56 16.08
N GLU A 105 -24.96 10.00 16.83
CA GLU A 105 -24.87 9.81 18.29
C GLU A 105 -23.71 8.89 18.70
N VAL A 106 -23.29 7.96 17.85
CA VAL A 106 -22.10 7.12 18.12
C VAL A 106 -20.76 7.82 17.85
N GLY A 107 -20.80 9.08 17.43
CA GLY A 107 -19.64 9.89 17.06
C GLY A 107 -19.24 9.73 15.60
N ILE A 108 -18.69 10.79 15.02
CA ILE A 108 -18.42 10.90 13.58
C ILE A 108 -17.53 9.78 13.05
N THR A 109 -16.52 9.34 13.80
CA THR A 109 -15.61 8.27 13.37
C THR A 109 -16.34 6.94 13.18
N LYS A 110 -17.21 6.57 14.13
CA LYS A 110 -17.99 5.33 14.06
C LYS A 110 -19.10 5.44 13.00
N ALA A 111 -19.76 6.61 12.92
CA ALA A 111 -20.73 6.88 11.87
C ALA A 111 -20.13 6.71 10.47
N LEU A 112 -18.91 7.23 10.24
CA LEU A 112 -18.18 7.08 8.98
C LEU A 112 -17.84 5.62 8.65
N GLN A 113 -17.55 4.79 9.65
CA GLN A 113 -17.32 3.36 9.44
C GLN A 113 -18.61 2.63 9.03
N LEU A 114 -19.74 3.02 9.62
CA LEU A 114 -21.03 2.44 9.31
C LEU A 114 -21.49 2.78 7.88
N ILE A 115 -21.34 4.04 7.45
CA ILE A 115 -21.75 4.44 6.09
C ILE A 115 -20.80 3.96 4.97
N GLN A 116 -19.69 3.32 5.31
CA GLN A 116 -18.85 2.63 4.31
C GLN A 116 -19.47 1.31 3.87
N ASP A 117 -20.45 0.81 4.60
CA ASP A 117 -21.14 -0.43 4.33
C ASP A 117 -22.50 -0.17 3.67
N PRO A 118 -22.64 -0.47 2.37
CA PRO A 118 -23.88 -0.19 1.63
C PRO A 118 -25.10 -0.92 2.21
N GLU A 119 -24.92 -2.15 2.71
CA GLU A 119 -26.00 -2.94 3.31
C GLU A 119 -26.54 -2.26 4.57
N PHE A 120 -25.66 -1.69 5.40
CA PHE A 120 -26.06 -0.93 6.57
C PHE A 120 -26.83 0.33 6.17
N VAL A 121 -26.35 1.07 5.17
CA VAL A 121 -27.02 2.30 4.71
C VAL A 121 -28.43 1.99 4.22
N GLU A 122 -28.60 0.97 3.37
CA GLU A 122 -29.90 0.55 2.86
C GLU A 122 -30.84 0.10 3.99
N SER A 123 -30.34 -0.71 4.92
CA SER A 123 -31.12 -1.19 6.06
C SER A 123 -31.55 -0.06 6.99
N ALA A 124 -30.64 0.87 7.28
CA ALA A 124 -30.89 2.01 8.16
C ALA A 124 -31.88 3.02 7.54
N GLU A 125 -31.90 3.15 6.21
CA GLU A 125 -32.85 4.00 5.49
C GLU A 125 -34.28 3.51 5.68
N GLN A 126 -34.51 2.20 5.61
CA GLN A 126 -35.84 1.57 5.71
C GLN A 126 -36.32 1.37 7.17
N ALA A 127 -35.39 1.33 8.12
CA ALA A 127 -35.68 1.09 9.53
C ALA A 127 -36.51 2.22 10.18
N ASN A 128 -37.16 1.96 11.32
CA ASN A 128 -37.62 3.02 12.23
C ASN A 128 -36.53 3.42 13.24
N ASP A 129 -36.80 4.43 14.08
CA ASP A 129 -35.82 4.96 15.05
C ASP A 129 -35.33 3.92 16.07
N ALA A 130 -36.18 2.97 16.47
CA ALA A 130 -35.80 1.92 17.42
C ALA A 130 -34.89 0.89 16.74
N GLU A 131 -35.25 0.47 15.53
CA GLU A 131 -34.49 -0.48 14.72
C GLU A 131 -33.09 0.04 14.34
N ILE A 132 -32.95 1.34 14.08
CA ILE A 132 -31.64 1.96 13.78
C ILE A 132 -30.66 1.73 14.93
N LYS A 133 -31.11 1.88 16.17
CA LYS A 133 -30.23 1.70 17.33
C LYS A 133 -29.74 0.26 17.40
N GLU A 134 -30.60 -0.72 17.15
CA GLU A 134 -30.22 -2.13 17.10
C GLU A 134 -29.25 -2.42 15.95
N LEU A 135 -29.51 -1.88 14.76
CA LEU A 135 -28.62 -2.01 13.59
C LEU A 135 -27.22 -1.44 13.87
N ILE A 136 -27.15 -0.24 14.46
CA ILE A 136 -25.89 0.40 14.84
C ILE A 136 -25.11 -0.49 15.79
N HIS A 137 -25.72 -0.96 16.89
CA HIS A 137 -25.03 -1.79 17.88
C HIS A 137 -24.57 -3.12 17.27
N GLY A 138 -25.44 -3.78 16.49
CA GLY A 138 -25.13 -5.04 15.84
C GLY A 138 -23.99 -4.93 14.83
N ARG A 139 -23.96 -3.87 14.03
CA ARG A 139 -22.90 -3.67 13.02
C ARG A 139 -21.59 -3.22 13.66
N LEU A 140 -21.63 -2.33 14.65
CA LEU A 140 -20.42 -1.94 15.38
C LEU A 140 -19.76 -3.12 16.10
N ALA A 141 -20.54 -4.00 16.73
CA ALA A 141 -20.00 -5.21 17.36
C ALA A 141 -19.33 -6.15 16.35
N LYS A 142 -19.87 -6.26 15.13
CA LYS A 142 -19.23 -7.02 14.04
C LYS A 142 -17.91 -6.37 13.59
N ILE A 143 -17.91 -5.06 13.41
CA ILE A 143 -16.71 -4.28 13.03
C ILE A 143 -15.63 -4.40 14.11
N GLU A 144 -15.99 -4.31 15.39
CA GLU A 144 -15.05 -4.46 16.51
C GLU A 144 -14.41 -5.85 16.51
N LYS A 145 -15.19 -6.92 16.35
CA LYS A 145 -14.65 -8.29 16.24
C LYS A 145 -13.72 -8.47 15.03
N MET A 146 -14.06 -7.88 13.89
CA MET A 146 -13.20 -7.91 12.70
C MET A 146 -11.88 -7.16 12.95
N ASN A 147 -11.94 -5.99 13.57
CA ASN A 147 -10.76 -5.20 13.90
C ASN A 147 -9.84 -5.91 14.90
N GLU A 148 -10.39 -6.62 15.88
CA GLU A 148 -9.62 -7.45 16.80
C GLU A 148 -8.91 -8.60 16.08
N LYS A 149 -9.62 -9.28 15.17
CA LYS A 149 -9.05 -10.35 14.33
C LYS A 149 -7.90 -9.83 13.47
N ILE A 150 -8.12 -8.72 12.74
CA ILE A 150 -7.11 -8.07 11.91
C ILE A 150 -5.91 -7.63 12.76
N LYS A 151 -6.13 -7.09 13.96
CA LYS A 151 -5.06 -6.68 14.87
C LYS A 151 -4.22 -7.88 15.32
N LYS A 152 -4.84 -9.04 15.55
CA LYS A 152 -4.13 -10.28 15.89
C LYS A 152 -3.31 -10.78 14.71
N GLU A 153 -3.91 -10.87 13.52
CA GLU A 153 -3.23 -11.30 12.29
C GLU A 153 -2.05 -10.38 11.94
N ASN A 154 -2.21 -9.06 12.06
CA ASN A 154 -1.13 -8.10 11.84
C ASN A 154 0.02 -8.27 12.83
N LYS A 155 -0.25 -8.62 14.10
CA LYS A 155 0.80 -8.94 15.07
C LYS A 155 1.55 -10.22 14.69
N GLU A 156 0.84 -11.24 14.25
CA GLU A 156 1.45 -12.51 13.81
C GLU A 156 2.29 -12.32 12.55
N LEU A 157 1.80 -11.56 11.56
CA LEU A 157 2.54 -11.21 10.35
C LEU A 157 3.79 -10.38 10.68
N LYS A 158 3.67 -9.40 11.58
CA LYS A 158 4.82 -8.60 12.01
C LYS A 158 5.88 -9.47 12.70
N ALA A 159 5.48 -10.41 13.55
CA ALA A 159 6.41 -11.33 14.21
C ALA A 159 7.11 -12.26 13.21
N LYS A 160 6.39 -12.75 12.18
CA LYS A 160 7.00 -13.53 11.09
C LYS A 160 8.01 -12.70 10.30
N LEU A 161 7.65 -11.46 9.96
CA LEU A 161 8.54 -10.54 9.24
C LEU A 161 9.81 -10.23 10.06
N ASP A 162 9.68 -9.96 11.35
CA ASP A 162 10.82 -9.71 12.24
C ASP A 162 11.75 -10.93 12.32
N LYS A 163 11.19 -12.14 12.32
CA LYS A 163 11.97 -13.39 12.28
C LYS A 163 12.71 -13.54 10.95
N GLU A 164 12.05 -13.33 9.81
CA GLU A 164 12.70 -13.40 8.49
C GLU A 164 13.83 -12.37 8.35
N ILE A 165 13.64 -11.16 8.88
CA ILE A 165 14.69 -10.13 8.91
C ILE A 165 15.89 -10.60 9.77
N ALA A 166 15.64 -11.22 10.92
CA ALA A 166 16.70 -11.75 11.77
C ALA A 166 17.46 -12.92 11.09
N ASP A 167 16.74 -13.85 10.47
CA ASP A 167 17.32 -14.98 9.74
C ASP A 167 18.16 -14.48 8.54
N LYS A 168 17.68 -13.47 7.82
CA LYS A 168 18.41 -12.83 6.72
C LYS A 168 19.71 -12.18 7.20
N LYS A 169 19.66 -11.40 8.30
CA LYS A 169 20.87 -10.78 8.89
C LYS A 169 21.89 -11.83 9.33
N LYS A 170 21.43 -12.95 9.89
CA LYS A 170 22.32 -14.06 10.28
C LYS A 170 22.98 -14.70 9.06
N ALA A 171 22.24 -14.92 7.98
CA ALA A 171 22.78 -15.44 6.73
C ALA A 171 23.79 -14.47 6.09
N GLU A 172 23.51 -13.17 6.10
CA GLU A 172 24.44 -12.12 5.64
C GLU A 172 25.72 -12.10 6.48
N GLY A 173 25.63 -12.21 7.80
CA GLY A 173 26.81 -12.32 8.67
C GLY A 173 27.65 -13.57 8.41
N SER A 174 27.01 -14.72 8.16
CA SER A 174 27.72 -15.94 7.77
C SER A 174 28.40 -15.82 6.40
N LEU A 175 27.76 -15.16 5.44
CA LEU A 175 28.36 -14.87 4.14
C LEU A 175 29.58 -13.96 4.29
N GLN A 176 29.47 -12.89 5.07
CA GLN A 176 30.61 -12.00 5.33
C GLN A 176 31.78 -12.75 5.98
N ASN A 177 31.51 -13.62 6.96
CA ASN A 177 32.55 -14.43 7.59
C ASN A 177 33.24 -15.36 6.58
N LEU A 178 32.47 -15.99 5.67
CA LEU A 178 33.03 -16.83 4.61
C LEU A 178 33.87 -16.02 3.62
N GLU A 179 33.42 -14.82 3.23
CA GLU A 179 34.18 -13.90 2.39
C GLU A 179 35.50 -13.49 3.05
N ASP A 180 35.47 -13.19 4.35
CA ASP A 180 36.66 -12.84 5.13
C ASP A 180 37.63 -14.03 5.27
N GLU A 181 37.13 -15.25 5.47
CA GLU A 181 37.96 -16.47 5.53
C GLU A 181 38.62 -16.82 4.19
N ILE A 182 37.91 -16.61 3.08
CA ILE A 182 38.46 -16.72 1.72
C ILE A 182 39.54 -15.66 1.50
N ALA A 183 39.28 -14.40 1.88
CA ALA A 183 40.22 -13.29 1.74
C ALA A 183 41.50 -13.48 2.59
N LEU A 184 41.35 -14.08 3.78
CA LEU A 184 42.45 -14.45 4.68
C LEU A 184 43.22 -15.71 4.24
N GLY A 185 42.81 -16.38 3.16
CA GLY A 185 43.49 -17.56 2.64
C GLY A 185 43.49 -18.75 3.61
N LYS A 186 42.51 -18.81 4.54
CA LYS A 186 42.36 -19.93 5.49
C LYS A 186 41.84 -21.20 4.83
N PHE A 187 41.30 -21.09 3.62
CA PHE A 187 41.15 -22.24 2.74
C PHE A 187 42.51 -22.53 2.11
N GLU A 188 43.13 -23.66 2.50
CA GLU A 188 44.24 -24.19 1.72
C GLU A 188 43.76 -24.34 0.27
N PRO A 189 44.43 -23.74 -0.72
CA PRO A 189 44.16 -24.08 -2.11
C PRO A 189 44.39 -25.58 -2.20
N ILE A 190 43.38 -26.36 -2.63
CA ILE A 190 43.48 -27.82 -2.69
C ILE A 190 44.79 -28.18 -3.39
N ARG A 191 45.80 -28.52 -2.58
CA ARG A 191 47.16 -28.83 -3.01
C ARG A 191 47.18 -30.28 -3.47
N SER A 192 46.42 -30.59 -4.50
CA SER A 192 47.02 -31.13 -5.71
C SER A 192 45.97 -31.07 -6.81
N LYS A 193 46.35 -30.47 -7.94
CA LYS A 193 45.60 -30.54 -9.21
C LYS A 193 45.19 -31.98 -9.54
N LYS A 194 45.96 -32.96 -9.05
CA LYS A 194 45.79 -34.40 -9.19
C LYS A 194 44.60 -34.96 -8.39
N THR A 195 44.35 -34.47 -7.17
CA THR A 195 43.23 -34.93 -6.33
C THR A 195 41.89 -34.37 -6.85
N VAL A 196 41.88 -33.10 -7.25
CA VAL A 196 40.69 -32.49 -7.88
C VAL A 196 40.40 -33.12 -9.24
N MET A 197 41.42 -33.36 -10.07
CA MET A 197 41.25 -34.08 -11.33
C MET A 197 40.84 -35.54 -11.15
N ALA A 198 41.36 -36.24 -10.13
CA ALA A 198 40.94 -37.61 -9.83
C ALA A 198 39.48 -37.68 -9.37
N GLY A 199 39.05 -36.74 -8.51
CA GLY A 199 37.66 -36.62 -8.10
C GLY A 199 36.72 -36.25 -9.24
N LEU A 200 37.14 -35.33 -10.12
CA LEU A 200 36.38 -35.00 -11.35
C LEU A 200 36.31 -36.20 -12.31
N LEU A 201 37.41 -36.94 -12.50
CA LEU A 201 37.44 -38.14 -13.34
C LEU A 201 36.55 -39.26 -12.78
N GLU A 202 36.58 -39.52 -11.47
CA GLU A 202 35.65 -40.47 -10.82
C GLU A 202 34.20 -40.03 -10.95
N PHE A 203 33.93 -38.73 -10.87
CA PHE A 203 32.60 -38.15 -11.05
C PHE A 203 32.08 -38.30 -12.48
N TYR A 204 32.89 -37.95 -13.50
CA TYR A 204 32.53 -38.15 -14.91
C TYR A 204 32.38 -39.64 -15.26
N SER A 205 33.22 -40.51 -14.70
CA SER A 205 33.09 -41.98 -14.87
C SER A 205 31.81 -42.52 -14.21
N SER A 206 31.33 -41.85 -13.15
CA SER A 206 30.08 -42.19 -12.48
C SER A 206 28.86 -41.65 -13.24
N LEU A 207 28.97 -40.46 -13.86
CA LEU A 207 27.97 -39.92 -14.77
C LEU A 207 27.80 -40.78 -16.03
N GLU A 208 28.89 -41.25 -16.63
CA GLU A 208 28.83 -42.15 -17.79
C GLU A 208 28.18 -43.50 -17.45
N LYS A 209 28.41 -44.01 -16.23
CA LYS A 209 27.68 -45.18 -15.70
C LYS A 209 26.20 -44.88 -15.46
N PHE A 210 25.87 -43.66 -15.03
CA PHE A 210 24.51 -43.21 -14.75
C PHE A 210 23.71 -43.02 -16.05
N ASP A 211 24.30 -42.40 -17.07
CA ASP A 211 23.73 -42.27 -18.42
C ASP A 211 23.51 -43.62 -19.08
N ASN A 212 24.46 -44.55 -18.93
CA ASN A 212 24.28 -45.93 -19.38
C ASN A 212 23.18 -46.68 -18.61
N LEU A 213 22.91 -46.32 -17.35
CA LEU A 213 21.83 -46.86 -16.53
C LEU A 213 20.47 -46.31 -16.96
N ILE A 214 20.39 -45.00 -17.26
CA ILE A 214 19.21 -44.33 -17.78
C ILE A 214 18.85 -44.88 -19.17
N GLN A 215 19.85 -45.03 -20.06
CA GLN A 215 19.65 -45.59 -21.40
C GLN A 215 19.24 -47.07 -21.38
N ARG A 216 19.76 -47.88 -20.43
CA ARG A 216 19.37 -49.30 -20.31
C ARG A 216 17.99 -49.53 -19.69
N ASN A 217 17.50 -48.61 -18.85
CA ASN A 217 16.29 -48.85 -18.06
C ASN A 217 15.02 -48.10 -18.54
N GLN A 218 15.04 -47.36 -19.67
CA GLN A 218 13.86 -46.61 -20.17
C GLN A 218 13.10 -45.87 -19.04
N ILE A 219 13.82 -45.20 -18.15
CA ILE A 219 13.19 -44.44 -17.06
C ILE A 219 12.98 -43.01 -17.56
N THR A 220 11.90 -42.80 -18.31
CA THR A 220 11.52 -41.49 -18.83
C THR A 220 10.62 -40.68 -17.89
N ASP A 221 10.05 -41.27 -16.83
CA ASP A 221 8.88 -40.62 -16.20
C ASP A 221 9.09 -40.05 -14.78
N ASP A 222 10.25 -40.23 -14.14
CA ASP A 222 10.48 -39.78 -12.75
C ASP A 222 11.64 -38.75 -12.57
N ILE A 223 11.94 -37.91 -13.57
CA ILE A 223 13.00 -36.86 -13.48
C ILE A 223 12.46 -35.49 -13.03
N GLU A 224 11.30 -35.41 -12.36
CA GLU A 224 10.89 -34.13 -11.74
C GLU A 224 11.60 -33.88 -10.39
N VAL A 225 12.10 -34.94 -9.73
CA VAL A 225 12.69 -34.85 -8.38
C VAL A 225 14.16 -34.41 -8.38
N LEU A 226 14.89 -34.53 -9.50
CA LEU A 226 16.32 -34.17 -9.59
C LEU A 226 16.58 -32.70 -9.96
N THR A 227 15.54 -31.89 -10.14
CA THR A 227 15.65 -30.46 -10.47
C THR A 227 16.21 -29.59 -9.33
N THR A 228 16.32 -30.13 -8.11
CA THR A 228 16.99 -29.44 -6.98
C THR A 228 18.52 -29.50 -7.06
N GLU A 229 19.10 -30.58 -7.61
CA GLU A 229 20.55 -30.70 -7.83
C GLU A 229 21.03 -29.84 -9.01
N SER A 230 20.15 -29.57 -9.99
CA SER A 230 20.39 -28.58 -11.06
C SER A 230 20.68 -27.18 -10.53
N SER A 231 20.12 -26.80 -9.38
CA SER A 231 20.38 -25.48 -8.77
C SER A 231 21.79 -25.37 -8.16
N ILE A 232 22.35 -26.49 -7.68
CA ILE A 232 23.73 -26.56 -7.16
C ILE A 232 24.69 -26.59 -8.35
N PHE A 233 24.37 -27.35 -9.39
CA PHE A 233 25.12 -27.39 -10.65
C PHE A 233 25.19 -26.04 -11.35
N ALA A 234 24.07 -25.32 -11.46
CA ALA A 234 24.02 -23.98 -12.05
C ALA A 234 24.86 -22.98 -11.23
N ARG A 235 24.88 -23.11 -9.90
CA ARG A 235 25.73 -22.28 -9.03
C ARG A 235 27.21 -22.62 -9.17
N MET A 236 27.56 -23.90 -9.31
CA MET A 236 28.95 -24.34 -9.52
C MET A 236 29.47 -23.96 -10.91
N HIS A 237 28.66 -24.10 -11.96
CA HIS A 237 29.04 -23.67 -13.32
C HIS A 237 29.23 -22.16 -13.40
N LYS A 238 28.33 -21.39 -12.75
CA LYS A 238 28.46 -19.93 -12.66
C LYS A 238 29.67 -19.49 -11.83
N ALA A 239 30.03 -20.23 -10.78
CA ALA A 239 31.25 -19.99 -10.02
C ALA A 239 32.52 -20.29 -10.86
N LEU A 240 32.49 -21.31 -11.71
CA LEU A 240 33.58 -21.65 -12.64
C LEU A 240 33.73 -20.62 -13.77
N GLU A 241 32.64 -20.13 -14.36
CA GLU A 241 32.66 -19.02 -15.34
C GLU A 241 33.22 -17.72 -14.77
N ILE A 242 33.00 -17.44 -13.48
CA ILE A 242 33.57 -16.26 -12.80
C ILE A 242 35.08 -16.45 -12.53
N LEU A 243 35.51 -17.70 -12.30
CA LEU A 243 36.90 -18.03 -12.02
C LEU A 243 37.77 -18.12 -13.29
N GLU A 244 37.23 -18.49 -14.45
CA GLU A 244 38.01 -18.63 -15.69
C GLU A 244 38.73 -17.35 -16.17
N PRO A 245 38.09 -16.16 -16.21
CA PRO A 245 38.75 -14.93 -16.65
C PRO A 245 39.79 -14.43 -15.64
N SER A 246 39.53 -14.65 -14.35
CA SER A 246 40.41 -14.20 -13.26
C SER A 246 41.64 -15.10 -13.10
N VAL A 247 41.53 -16.39 -13.44
CA VAL A 247 42.64 -17.34 -13.52
C VAL A 247 43.48 -17.11 -14.78
N SER A 248 42.86 -16.85 -15.94
CA SER A 248 43.58 -16.56 -17.19
C SER A 248 44.38 -15.25 -17.12
N ARG A 249 43.83 -14.18 -16.52
CA ARG A 249 44.58 -12.93 -16.26
C ARG A 249 45.76 -13.14 -15.32
N LYS A 250 45.57 -13.86 -14.22
CA LYS A 250 46.65 -14.14 -13.26
C LYS A 250 47.76 -15.04 -13.82
N LEU A 251 47.46 -15.84 -14.85
CA LEU A 251 48.45 -16.65 -15.57
C LEU A 251 49.23 -15.83 -16.63
N GLN A 252 48.59 -14.86 -17.29
CA GLN A 252 49.27 -13.87 -18.15
C GLN A 252 50.15 -12.91 -17.33
N GLU A 253 49.67 -12.40 -16.20
CA GLU A 253 50.43 -11.51 -15.30
C GLU A 253 51.63 -12.19 -14.64
N ARG A 254 51.63 -13.53 -14.55
CA ARG A 254 52.75 -14.33 -14.01
C ARG A 254 53.69 -14.89 -15.09
N GLY A 255 53.52 -14.50 -16.36
CA GLY A 255 54.42 -14.89 -17.45
C GLY A 255 54.42 -16.39 -17.77
N ALA A 256 53.38 -17.14 -17.41
CA ALA A 256 53.32 -18.59 -17.62
C ALA A 256 52.78 -19.00 -19.01
N ILE A 257 52.46 -18.03 -19.87
CA ILE A 257 52.08 -18.24 -21.27
C ILE A 257 52.96 -17.30 -22.10
N GLN A 258 54.09 -17.81 -22.60
CA GLN A 258 54.78 -17.20 -23.74
C GLN A 258 54.18 -17.79 -25.01
N ASP A 259 53.70 -16.89 -25.88
CA ASP A 259 53.43 -17.04 -27.31
C ASP A 259 53.05 -18.43 -27.81
N ALA A 260 51.74 -18.65 -27.96
CA ALA A 260 51.26 -19.47 -29.07
C ALA A 260 50.86 -18.49 -30.19
N GLU A 261 51.78 -18.35 -31.15
CA GLU A 261 51.57 -17.60 -32.39
C GLU A 261 50.24 -17.97 -33.04
N VAL A 262 49.54 -16.92 -33.46
CA VAL A 262 48.50 -16.98 -34.49
C VAL A 262 49.15 -17.53 -35.75
N VAL A 263 48.83 -18.77 -36.12
CA VAL A 263 49.02 -19.24 -37.49
C VAL A 263 47.67 -19.09 -38.18
N ASP A 264 47.56 -18.01 -38.95
CA ASP A 264 46.58 -17.92 -40.03
C ASP A 264 46.80 -19.09 -40.98
N ALA A 265 45.75 -19.86 -41.22
CA ALA A 265 45.67 -20.78 -42.34
C ALA A 265 44.42 -20.41 -43.15
N GLU A 266 44.58 -19.42 -44.03
CA GLU A 266 43.85 -19.38 -45.29
C GLU A 266 44.46 -20.44 -46.21
N GLU A 267 43.70 -21.51 -46.49
CA GLU A 267 43.47 -22.09 -47.83
C GLU A 267 42.26 -23.03 -47.79
#